data_AF-A0A516WPQ7-F1
#
_entry.id   AF-A0A516WPQ7-F1
#
_cell.length_a   1.000
_cell.length_b   1.000
_cell.length_c   1.000
_cell.angle_alpha   90.00
_cell.angle_beta   90.00
_cell.angle_gamma   90.00
#
_symmetry.space_group_name_H-M   'P 1'
#
loop_
_entity.id
_entity.type
_entity.pdbx_description
1 polymer ?
#
loop_
_entity_poly.entity_id
_entity_poly.type
_entity_poly.pdbx_seq_one_letter_code
_entity_poly.pdbx_strand_id
1 'polypeptide(L)'
;MADALPWSPLKNGFLSGKYCRGTEVTDSARTAFVGGPTHAEFVVIDAVAAIADDLATTSAAVALAWLRARSGTVVPILCARRVEHLTDNITGLEVTLSPEHLRTLDEVSAPTLNYPAPMHGEQRAMLQFAGATVDGKSPRVSTAAAERRPNPAG
;
A
#
# COMPACT_ATOMS: atom_id res chain seq x y z
N MET A 1 -10.25 -11.78 3.23
CA MET A 1 -10.22 -10.63 2.31
C MET A 1 -10.45 -9.41 3.18
N ALA A 2 -9.52 -8.47 3.22
CA ALA A 2 -9.64 -7.27 4.06
C ALA A 2 -10.15 -6.13 3.19
N ASP A 3 -11.25 -5.51 3.60
CA ASP A 3 -11.79 -4.31 2.95
C ASP A 3 -11.24 -3.07 3.66
N ALA A 4 -10.85 -2.05 2.89
CA ALA A 4 -10.16 -0.87 3.40
C ALA A 4 -10.83 0.43 2.94
N LEU A 5 -10.97 1.38 3.86
CA LEU A 5 -11.40 2.76 3.60
C LEU A 5 -10.21 3.71 3.81
N PRO A 6 -9.27 3.80 2.86
CA PRO A 6 -8.07 4.61 3.04
C PRO A 6 -8.43 6.10 3.07
N TRP A 7 -7.93 6.77 4.10
CA TRP A 7 -7.93 8.22 4.21
C TRP A 7 -6.70 8.80 3.49
N SER A 8 -6.84 9.98 2.88
CA SER A 8 -5.75 10.66 2.16
C SER A 8 -5.03 9.77 1.13
N PRO A 9 -5.75 9.21 0.14
CA PRO A 9 -5.17 8.28 -0.86
C PRO A 9 -4.03 8.90 -1.68
N LEU A 10 -3.97 10.23 -1.76
CA LEU A 10 -2.92 10.97 -2.47
C LEU A 10 -1.78 11.46 -1.55
N LYS A 11 -1.63 10.88 -0.36
CA LYS A 11 -0.55 11.20 0.60
C LYS A 11 -0.44 12.71 0.84
N ASN A 12 -1.48 13.30 1.45
CA ASN A 12 -1.59 14.75 1.65
C ASN A 12 -1.53 15.61 0.38
N GLY A 13 -1.73 15.01 -0.79
CA GLY A 13 -1.66 15.69 -2.09
C GLY A 13 -0.28 15.61 -2.76
N PHE A 14 0.66 14.84 -2.21
CA PHE A 14 1.97 14.61 -2.82
C PHE A 14 1.83 13.95 -4.21
N LEU A 15 0.85 13.06 -4.35
CA LEU A 15 0.58 12.34 -5.61
C LEU A 15 -0.38 13.07 -6.55
N SER A 16 -0.71 14.35 -6.29
CA SER A 16 -1.65 15.09 -7.14
C SER A 16 -1.03 15.63 -8.44
N GLY A 17 0.27 15.41 -8.67
CA GLY A 17 1.03 15.98 -9.78
C GLY A 17 1.57 17.40 -9.55
N LYS A 18 1.27 18.01 -8.39
CA LYS A 18 1.75 19.37 -8.07
C LYS A 18 3.19 19.43 -7.55
N TYR A 19 3.73 18.31 -7.09
CA TYR A 19 5.08 18.22 -6.56
C TYR A 19 5.99 17.60 -7.60
N CYS A 20 7.07 18.28 -7.94
CA CYS A 20 8.12 17.79 -8.83
C CYS A 20 9.48 18.32 -8.34
N ARG A 21 10.56 17.60 -8.63
CA ARG A 21 11.90 18.01 -8.17
C ARG A 21 12.28 19.36 -8.78
N GLY A 22 12.76 20.27 -7.95
CA GLY A 22 13.19 21.61 -8.37
C GLY A 22 12.06 22.64 -8.45
N THR A 23 10.81 22.26 -8.21
CA THR A 23 9.69 23.19 -8.10
C THR A 23 9.34 23.46 -6.65
N GLU A 24 9.40 24.71 -6.25
CA GLU A 24 9.02 25.14 -4.92
C GLU A 24 7.49 25.24 -4.82
N VAL A 25 6.85 24.20 -4.25
CA VAL A 25 5.40 24.18 -4.05
C VAL A 25 5.06 25.08 -2.87
N THR A 26 4.72 26.33 -3.16
CA THR A 26 4.29 27.35 -2.20
C THR A 26 2.82 27.20 -1.79
N ASP A 27 2.44 26.03 -1.28
CA ASP A 27 1.12 25.84 -0.65
C ASP A 27 1.29 25.91 0.88
N SER A 28 1.41 27.15 1.39
CA SER A 28 1.91 27.41 2.76
C SER A 28 1.06 26.78 3.86
N ALA A 29 -0.24 26.66 3.66
CA ALA A 29 -1.15 26.17 4.69
C ALA A 29 -0.98 24.66 4.95
N ARG A 30 -0.78 23.84 3.91
CA ARG A 30 -0.62 22.38 4.10
C ARG A 30 0.82 22.01 4.40
N THR A 31 1.77 22.62 3.69
CA THR A 31 3.21 22.40 3.91
C THR A 31 3.63 22.74 5.35
N ALA A 32 2.98 23.71 6.00
CA ALA A 32 3.24 24.04 7.41
C ALA A 32 2.91 22.90 8.40
N PHE A 33 1.97 21.99 8.07
CA PHE A 33 1.57 20.91 8.97
C PHE A 33 2.18 19.54 8.63
N VAL A 34 2.43 19.26 7.35
CA VAL A 34 2.93 17.95 6.90
C VAL A 34 4.37 17.97 6.37
N GLY A 35 4.98 19.15 6.25
CA GLY A 35 6.29 19.30 5.60
C GLY A 35 6.23 19.07 4.09
N GLY A 36 7.41 19.06 3.47
CA GLY A 36 7.60 18.70 2.07
C GLY A 36 7.91 17.20 1.89
N PRO A 37 7.82 16.67 0.66
CA PRO A 37 8.20 15.28 0.39
C PRO A 37 9.68 15.02 0.70
N THR A 38 9.95 13.87 1.30
CA THR A 38 11.29 13.31 1.48
C THR A 38 11.86 12.80 0.15
N HIS A 39 13.17 12.51 0.12
CA HIS A 39 13.81 11.93 -1.07
C HIS A 39 13.13 10.63 -1.54
N ALA A 40 12.78 9.74 -0.59
CA ALA A 40 12.09 8.49 -0.89
C ALA A 40 10.68 8.73 -1.45
N GLU A 41 9.95 9.72 -0.92
CA GLU A 41 8.63 10.09 -1.44
C GLU A 41 8.74 10.67 -2.87
N PHE A 42 9.80 11.43 -3.18
CA PHE A 42 10.04 11.89 -4.54
C PHE A 42 10.31 10.75 -5.53
N VAL A 43 10.92 9.63 -5.12
CA VAL A 43 11.07 8.46 -6.01
C VAL A 43 9.71 7.94 -6.47
N VAL A 44 8.73 7.89 -5.55
CA VAL A 44 7.35 7.48 -5.89
C VAL A 44 6.64 8.54 -6.74
N ILE A 45 6.78 9.82 -6.38
CA ILE A 45 6.17 10.93 -7.12
C ILE A 45 6.64 10.93 -8.59
N ASP A 46 7.94 10.79 -8.82
CA ASP A 46 8.51 10.78 -10.17
C ASP A 46 8.03 9.58 -10.99
N ALA A 47 7.95 8.39 -10.38
CA ALA A 47 7.45 7.19 -11.05
C ALA A 47 5.98 7.34 -11.45
N VAL A 48 5.15 7.90 -10.56
CA VAL A 48 3.73 8.18 -10.84
C VAL A 48 3.59 9.22 -11.94
N ALA A 49 4.41 10.28 -11.93
CA ALA A 49 4.41 11.30 -12.98
C ALA A 49 4.80 10.71 -14.36
N ALA A 50 5.86 9.91 -14.42
CA ALA A 50 6.30 9.29 -15.67
C ALA A 50 5.23 8.36 -16.27
N ILE A 51 4.53 7.58 -15.44
CA ILE A 51 3.42 6.73 -15.90
C ILE A 51 2.22 7.57 -16.34
N ALA A 52 1.96 8.69 -15.66
CA ALA A 52 0.87 9.59 -16.04
C ALA A 52 1.13 10.20 -17.43
N ASP A 53 2.37 10.59 -17.72
CA ASP A 53 2.79 11.10 -19.03
C ASP A 53 2.65 10.02 -20.12
N ASP A 54 3.10 8.78 -19.85
CA ASP A 54 3.00 7.63 -20.76
C ASP A 54 1.54 7.31 -21.14
N LEU A 55 0.62 7.45 -20.18
CA LEU A 55 -0.80 7.18 -20.35
C LEU A 55 -1.64 8.40 -20.72
N ALA A 56 -1.01 9.57 -20.94
CA ALA A 56 -1.68 10.85 -21.17
C ALA A 56 -2.80 11.15 -20.15
N THR A 57 -2.52 10.90 -18.87
CA THR A 57 -3.46 11.10 -17.75
C THR A 57 -2.84 11.94 -16.62
N THR A 58 -3.47 12.00 -15.46
CA THR A 58 -2.96 12.75 -14.29
C THR A 58 -2.28 11.82 -13.28
N SER A 59 -1.31 12.35 -12.53
CA SER A 59 -0.67 11.61 -11.43
C SER A 59 -1.68 11.14 -10.38
N ALA A 60 -2.72 11.94 -10.12
CA ALA A 60 -3.81 11.57 -9.22
C ALA A 60 -4.57 10.35 -9.76
N ALA A 61 -4.89 10.33 -11.05
CA ALA A 61 -5.55 9.23 -11.71
C ALA A 61 -4.72 7.92 -11.63
N VAL A 62 -3.41 7.99 -11.88
CA VAL A 62 -2.50 6.84 -11.75
C VAL A 62 -2.46 6.30 -10.31
N ALA A 63 -2.33 7.19 -9.32
CA ALA A 63 -2.29 6.78 -7.91
C ALA A 63 -3.60 6.08 -7.47
N LEU A 64 -4.75 6.59 -7.93
CA LEU A 64 -6.05 5.98 -7.64
C LEU A 64 -6.26 4.66 -8.40
N ALA A 65 -5.80 4.57 -9.65
CA ALA A 65 -5.85 3.34 -10.43
C ALA A 65 -5.01 2.22 -9.79
N TRP A 66 -3.82 2.56 -9.26
CA TRP A 66 -2.99 1.62 -8.51
C TRP A 66 -3.69 1.13 -7.24
N LEU A 67 -4.32 2.03 -6.49
CA LEU A 67 -5.05 1.70 -5.27
C LEU A 67 -6.22 0.74 -5.53
N ARG A 68 -6.93 0.93 -6.66
CA ARG A 68 -8.01 0.04 -7.11
C ARG A 68 -7.52 -1.34 -7.53
N ALA A 69 -6.30 -1.46 -8.03
CA ALA A 69 -5.71 -2.74 -8.43
C ALA A 69 -5.29 -3.63 -7.24
N ARG A 70 -5.34 -3.11 -5.99
CA ARG A 70 -5.00 -3.88 -4.79
C ARG A 70 -6.05 -4.95 -4.50
N SER A 71 -5.62 -6.05 -3.88
CA SER A 71 -6.51 -7.14 -3.46
C SER A 71 -7.44 -6.72 -2.32
N GLY A 72 -8.75 -6.87 -2.49
CA GLY A 72 -9.77 -6.45 -1.51
C GLY A 72 -10.64 -5.31 -2.03
N THR A 73 -11.75 -5.00 -1.36
CA THR A 73 -12.54 -3.81 -1.72
C THR A 73 -11.86 -2.58 -1.13
N VAL A 74 -11.34 -1.69 -1.98
CA VAL A 74 -10.75 -0.42 -1.55
C VAL A 74 -11.65 0.73 -2.00
N VAL A 75 -12.25 1.44 -1.05
CA VAL A 75 -13.10 2.60 -1.32
C VAL A 75 -12.41 3.86 -0.76
N PRO A 76 -11.62 4.58 -1.58
CA PRO A 76 -10.92 5.76 -1.12
C PRO A 76 -11.88 6.89 -0.77
N ILE A 77 -11.67 7.55 0.37
CA ILE A 77 -12.40 8.76 0.73
C ILE A 77 -11.77 9.93 -0.03
N LEU A 78 -12.47 10.40 -1.06
CA LEU A 78 -12.06 11.54 -1.88
C LEU A 78 -12.69 12.84 -1.35
N CYS A 79 -11.87 13.80 -0.95
CA CYS A 79 -12.31 15.15 -0.63
C CYS A 79 -11.62 16.15 -1.56
N ALA A 80 -12.40 16.72 -2.49
CA ALA A 80 -11.97 17.77 -3.38
C ALA A 80 -12.66 19.09 -2.98
N ARG A 81 -11.89 20.16 -2.80
CA ARG A 81 -12.43 21.51 -2.52
C ARG A 81 -12.79 22.27 -3.80
N ARG A 82 -12.46 21.74 -4.98
CA ARG A 82 -12.68 22.34 -6.30
C ARG A 82 -13.18 21.25 -7.25
N VAL A 83 -14.01 21.64 -8.23
CA VAL A 83 -14.65 20.70 -9.16
C VAL A 83 -13.61 20.03 -10.06
N GLU A 84 -12.55 20.76 -10.43
CA GLU A 84 -11.48 20.25 -11.29
C GLU A 84 -10.79 19.03 -10.66
N HIS A 85 -10.51 19.09 -9.36
CA HIS A 85 -9.94 17.96 -8.62
C HIS A 85 -10.89 16.76 -8.54
N LEU A 86 -12.20 16.99 -8.53
CA LEU A 86 -13.18 15.90 -8.56
C LEU A 86 -13.17 15.22 -9.92
N THR A 87 -13.12 15.99 -11.01
CA THR A 87 -13.02 15.47 -12.37
C THR A 87 -11.76 14.63 -12.56
N ASP A 88 -10.59 15.13 -12.15
CA ASP A 88 -9.33 14.38 -12.25
C ASP A 88 -9.37 13.05 -11.48
N ASN A 89 -9.99 13.05 -10.29
CA ASN A 89 -10.17 11.83 -9.51
C ASN A 89 -11.09 10.82 -10.19
N ILE A 90 -12.15 11.29 -10.85
CA ILE A 90 -13.10 10.44 -11.59
C ILE A 90 -12.43 9.86 -12.84
N THR A 91 -11.59 10.62 -13.55
CA THR A 91 -10.79 10.09 -14.67
C THR A 91 -9.89 8.92 -14.25
N GLY A 92 -9.42 8.89 -12.99
CA GLY A 92 -8.72 7.73 -12.41
C GLY A 92 -9.51 6.42 -12.43
N LEU A 93 -10.84 6.46 -12.54
CA LEU A 93 -11.67 5.27 -12.70
C LEU A 93 -11.57 4.65 -14.09
N GLU A 94 -11.08 5.37 -15.10
CA GLU A 94 -10.97 4.86 -16.47
C GLU A 94 -9.55 4.39 -16.81
N VAL A 95 -8.57 4.75 -15.99
CA VAL A 95 -7.17 4.36 -16.18
C VAL A 95 -6.96 2.88 -15.88
N THR A 96 -6.40 2.18 -16.86
CA THR A 96 -5.95 0.78 -16.73
C THR A 96 -4.42 0.77 -16.77
N LEU A 97 -3.81 0.32 -15.67
CA LEU A 97 -2.36 0.19 -15.57
C LEU A 97 -1.91 -1.15 -16.15
N SER A 98 -0.82 -1.13 -16.92
CA SER A 98 -0.18 -2.36 -17.41
C SER A 98 0.45 -3.14 -16.25
N PRO A 99 0.72 -4.46 -16.42
CA PRO A 99 1.48 -5.24 -15.44
C PRO A 99 2.84 -4.60 -15.09
N GLU A 100 3.50 -3.99 -16.07
CA GLU A 100 4.78 -3.30 -15.91
C GLU A 100 4.64 -2.02 -15.08
N HIS A 101 3.58 -1.23 -15.30
CA HIS A 101 3.26 -0.06 -14.49
C HIS A 101 2.99 -0.46 -13.04
N LEU A 102 2.18 -1.51 -12.83
CA LEU A 102 1.87 -2.02 -11.49
C LEU A 102 3.12 -2.52 -10.77
N ARG A 103 3.98 -3.29 -11.45
CA ARG A 103 5.25 -3.77 -10.90
C ARG A 103 6.15 -2.61 -10.49
N THR A 104 6.29 -1.60 -11.34
CA THR A 104 7.11 -0.42 -11.06
C THR A 104 6.60 0.32 -9.82
N LEU A 105 5.29 0.56 -9.74
CA LEU A 105 4.67 1.25 -8.60
C LEU A 105 4.79 0.42 -7.30
N ASP A 106 4.62 -0.90 -7.37
CA ASP A 106 4.81 -1.80 -6.22
C ASP A 106 6.26 -1.79 -5.71
N GLU A 107 7.25 -1.76 -6.62
CA GLU A 107 8.67 -1.74 -6.26
C GLU A 107 9.08 -0.43 -5.59
N VAL A 108 8.71 0.72 -6.17
CA VAL A 108 9.13 2.04 -5.63
C VAL A 108 8.39 2.42 -4.36
N SER A 109 7.18 1.88 -4.14
CA SER A 109 6.34 2.17 -2.96
C SER A 109 6.46 1.12 -1.85
N ALA A 110 7.29 0.08 -2.04
CA ALA A 110 7.46 -0.99 -1.07
C ALA A 110 7.89 -0.45 0.31
N PRO A 111 7.11 -0.68 1.37
CA PRO A 111 7.47 -0.17 2.69
C PRO A 111 8.68 -0.92 3.23
N THR A 112 9.61 -0.19 3.84
CA THR A 112 10.65 -0.82 4.68
C THR A 112 10.00 -1.27 5.99
N LEU A 113 9.78 -2.57 6.14
CA LEU A 113 9.18 -3.12 7.35
C LEU A 113 10.21 -3.22 8.47
N ASN A 114 9.90 -2.66 9.64
CA ASN A 114 10.73 -2.73 10.84
C ASN A 114 10.27 -3.86 11.78
N TYR A 115 10.93 -4.02 12.92
CA TYR A 115 10.51 -4.96 13.95
C TYR A 115 9.03 -4.74 14.33
N PRO A 116 8.19 -5.79 14.44
CA PRO A 116 8.52 -7.22 14.42
C PRO A 116 8.33 -7.89 13.05
N ALA A 117 8.23 -7.14 11.95
CA ALA A 117 7.88 -7.71 10.65
C ALA A 117 8.73 -8.89 10.17
N PRO A 118 10.07 -8.92 10.40
CA PRO A 118 10.90 -10.09 10.09
C PRO A 118 10.52 -11.35 10.87
N MET A 119 9.80 -11.24 11.99
CA MET A 119 9.32 -12.39 12.78
C MET A 119 8.04 -13.01 12.18
N HIS A 120 7.38 -12.34 11.22
CA HIS A 120 6.29 -12.94 10.46
C HIS A 120 6.85 -13.98 9.47
N GLY A 121 6.15 -15.11 9.27
CA GLY A 121 6.62 -16.21 8.42
C GLY A 121 6.95 -17.48 9.20
N GLU A 122 8.13 -18.07 9.00
CA GLU A 122 8.51 -19.32 9.67
C GLU A 122 8.58 -19.17 11.20
N GLN A 123 9.11 -18.05 11.67
CA GLN A 123 9.23 -17.78 13.11
C GLN A 123 7.84 -17.59 13.76
N ARG A 124 6.89 -16.94 13.07
CA ARG A 124 5.46 -16.95 13.45
C ARG A 124 4.92 -18.38 13.51
N ALA A 125 5.10 -19.18 12.45
CA ALA A 125 4.58 -20.54 12.39
C ALA A 125 5.14 -21.45 13.50
N MET A 126 6.33 -21.13 14.02
CA MET A 126 6.97 -21.81 15.15
C MET A 126 6.46 -21.33 16.52
N LEU A 127 6.15 -20.04 16.67
CA LEU A 127 5.75 -19.42 17.95
C LEU A 127 4.22 -19.30 18.14
N GLN A 128 3.43 -19.59 17.10
CA GLN A 128 1.99 -19.50 17.11
C GLN A 128 1.36 -20.61 17.95
N PHE A 129 0.46 -20.25 18.86
CA PHE A 129 -0.32 -21.21 19.65
C PHE A 129 -1.08 -22.19 18.74
N ALA A 130 -1.08 -23.47 19.12
CA ALA A 130 -1.69 -24.54 18.35
C ALA A 130 -3.16 -24.22 18.01
N GLY A 131 -3.51 -24.28 16.72
CA GLY A 131 -4.88 -24.13 16.22
C GLY A 131 -5.22 -22.81 15.55
N ALA A 132 -4.37 -21.78 15.61
CA ALA A 132 -4.63 -20.52 14.91
C ALA A 132 -4.11 -20.53 13.46
N THR A 133 -4.94 -20.13 12.49
CA THR A 133 -4.53 -19.94 11.08
C THR A 133 -4.42 -18.45 10.79
N VAL A 134 -3.28 -18.01 10.24
CA VAL A 134 -3.07 -16.62 9.81
C VAL A 134 -2.56 -16.63 8.37
N ASP A 135 -3.19 -15.86 7.49
CA ASP A 135 -2.91 -15.79 6.04
C ASP A 135 -2.90 -17.15 5.34
N GLY A 136 -3.82 -18.05 5.75
CA GLY A 136 -3.91 -19.40 5.22
C GLY A 136 -2.78 -20.36 5.65
N LYS A 137 -1.84 -19.92 6.50
CA LYS A 137 -0.76 -20.74 7.04
C LYS A 137 -1.04 -21.12 8.49
N SER A 138 -1.27 -22.39 8.73
CA SER A 138 -1.37 -22.99 10.07
C SER A 138 0.02 -23.34 10.62
N PRO A 139 0.21 -23.33 11.95
CA PRO A 139 1.46 -23.79 12.57
C PRO A 139 1.72 -25.26 12.22
N ARG A 140 2.99 -25.64 12.08
CA ARG A 140 3.38 -27.05 11.95
C ARG A 140 3.05 -27.75 13.27
N VAL A 141 2.03 -28.60 13.28
CA VAL A 141 1.78 -29.51 14.40
C VAL A 141 2.90 -30.54 14.41
N SER A 142 3.74 -30.51 15.44
CA SER A 142 4.71 -31.58 15.68
C SER A 142 3.97 -32.88 16.03
N THR A 143 4.15 -33.92 15.22
CA THR A 143 3.57 -35.26 15.46
C THR A 143 4.19 -35.95 16.69
N ALA A 144 5.23 -35.38 17.31
CA ALA A 144 5.95 -35.99 18.43
C ALA A 144 5.11 -36.13 19.73
N ALA A 145 3.93 -35.51 19.81
CA ALA A 145 3.03 -35.64 20.96
C ALA A 145 2.08 -36.86 20.87
N ALA A 146 2.01 -37.55 19.72
CA ALA A 146 1.02 -38.62 19.50
C ALA A 146 1.46 -40.01 20.01
N GLU A 147 2.70 -40.21 20.45
CA GLU A 147 3.25 -41.54 20.80
C GLU A 147 3.48 -41.81 22.29
N ARG A 148 2.80 -41.12 23.21
CA ARG A 148 2.79 -41.56 24.62
C ARG A 148 1.96 -42.84 24.77
N ARG A 149 2.62 -44.00 24.71
CA ARG A 149 2.05 -45.29 25.14
C ARG A 149 1.51 -45.17 26.58
N PRO A 150 0.36 -45.79 26.89
CA PRO A 150 -0.16 -45.79 28.26
C PRO A 150 0.80 -46.52 29.21
N ASN A 151 1.05 -45.90 30.37
CA ASN A 151 1.85 -46.44 31.46
C ASN A 151 1.10 -47.60 32.13
N PRO A 152 1.67 -48.82 32.25
CA PRO A 152 1.01 -49.89 32.99
C PRO A 152 0.96 -49.54 34.48
N ALA A 153 -0.26 -49.57 35.03
CA ALA A 153 -0.54 -49.30 36.43
C ALA A 153 0.22 -50.27 37.35
N GLY A 154 0.80 -49.72 38.42
CA GLY A 154 1.27 -50.44 39.60
C GLY A 154 0.49 -49.99 40.82
#